data_AF-A0A6B3HFZ7-F1
#
_entry.id   AF-A0A6B3HFZ7-F1
#
_cell.length_a   1.000
_cell.length_b   1.000
_cell.length_c   1.000
_cell.angle_alpha   90.00
_cell.angle_beta   90.00
_cell.angle_gamma   90.00
#
_symmetry.space_group_name_H-M   'P 1'
#
loop_
_entity.id
_entity.type
_entity.pdbx_description
1 polymer ?
#
loop_
_entity_poly.entity_id
_entity_poly.type
_entity_poly.pdbx_seq_one_letter_code
_entity_poly.pdbx_strand_id
1 'polypeptide(L)'
;PFSAPWQDNAVHIAKALGKETEGTALVKGIQDKLDAAKKANPAFASQTAVALSWYKGAVYPFTSTDVRGQLITGSGFGYQTEIDKIADGKFSTELSPERIDLVDV
;
A
#
# COMPACT_ATOMS: atom_id res chain seq x y z
N PRO A 1 -7.20 12.48 2.74
CA PRO A 1 -6.31 11.30 2.73
C PRO A 1 -5.58 11.14 4.07
N PHE A 2 -5.46 9.92 4.58
CA PHE A 2 -4.86 9.63 5.88
C PHE A 2 -3.40 10.09 6.01
N SER A 3 -2.59 9.94 4.95
CA SER A 3 -1.19 10.39 4.95
C SER A 3 -0.71 10.79 3.57
N ALA A 4 0.37 11.58 3.54
CA ALA A 4 1.19 11.76 2.33
C ALA A 4 1.81 10.42 1.88
N PRO A 5 2.23 10.30 0.60
CA PRO A 5 3.00 9.15 0.11
C PRO A 5 4.20 8.83 1.02
N TRP A 6 4.53 7.55 1.19
CA TRP A 6 5.62 7.14 2.09
C TRP A 6 6.98 7.65 1.60
N GLN A 7 7.14 7.82 0.28
CA GLN A 7 8.30 8.39 -0.39
C GLN A 7 8.56 9.81 0.11
N ASP A 8 7.53 10.66 0.08
CA ASP A 8 7.63 12.06 0.50
C ASP A 8 7.95 12.15 1.99
N ASN A 9 7.29 11.34 2.81
CA ASN A 9 7.59 11.27 4.25
C ASN A 9 9.05 10.88 4.50
N ALA A 10 9.57 9.88 3.78
CA ALA A 10 10.96 9.44 3.91
C ALA A 10 11.96 10.52 3.48
N VAL A 11 11.72 11.20 2.36
CA VAL A 11 12.58 12.29 1.87
C VAL A 11 12.54 13.50 2.82
N HIS A 12 11.36 13.86 3.35
CA HIS A 12 11.24 14.95 4.32
C HIS A 12 12.00 14.66 5.62
N ILE A 13 11.91 13.43 6.14
CA ILE A 13 12.69 13.01 7.31
C ILE A 13 14.20 13.06 7.00
N ALA A 14 14.61 12.53 5.85
CA ALA A 14 16.01 12.57 5.44
C ALA A 14 16.54 14.01 5.32
N LYS A 15 15.72 14.92 4.77
CA LYS A 15 16.04 16.34 4.67
C LYS A 15 16.23 16.99 6.03
N ALA A 16 15.35 16.72 6.99
CA ALA A 16 15.47 17.22 8.36
C ALA A 16 16.77 16.75 9.05
N LEU A 17 17.31 15.61 8.61
CA LEU A 17 18.56 15.03 9.09
C LEU A 17 19.79 15.42 8.25
N GLY A 18 19.66 16.33 7.27
CA GLY A 18 20.75 16.73 6.38
C GLY A 18 21.18 15.65 5.37
N LYS A 19 20.30 14.68 5.09
CA LYS A 19 20.56 13.46 4.29
C LYS A 19 19.63 13.34 3.07
N GLU A 20 19.15 14.47 2.53
CA GLU A 20 18.15 14.48 1.43
C GLU A 20 18.57 13.62 0.21
N THR A 21 19.84 13.70 -0.21
CA THR A 21 20.37 12.89 -1.32
C THR A 21 20.36 11.38 -1.00
N GLU A 22 20.78 11.00 0.22
CA GLU A 22 20.78 9.60 0.66
C GLU A 22 19.34 9.06 0.77
N GLY A 23 18.43 9.82 1.37
CA GLY A 23 17.02 9.45 1.48
C GLY A 23 16.35 9.29 0.12
N THR A 24 16.61 10.20 -0.81
CA THR A 24 16.11 10.11 -2.20
C THR A 24 16.65 8.86 -2.89
N ALA A 25 17.93 8.54 -2.73
CA ALA A 25 18.53 7.33 -3.30
C ALA A 25 17.92 6.04 -2.72
N LEU A 26 17.65 5.99 -1.41
CA LEU A 26 16.99 4.85 -0.77
C LEU A 26 15.56 4.65 -1.26
N VAL A 27 14.78 5.73 -1.35
CA VAL A 27 13.42 5.69 -1.91
C VAL A 27 13.44 5.18 -3.35
N LYS A 28 14.34 5.71 -4.19
CA LYS A 28 14.51 5.22 -5.56
C LYS A 28 14.87 3.74 -5.58
N GLY A 29 15.78 3.29 -4.72
CA GLY A 29 16.17 1.88 -4.64
C GLY A 29 15.02 0.93 -4.26
N ILE A 30 14.05 1.40 -3.48
CA ILE A 30 12.82 0.62 -3.20
C ILE A 30 11.90 0.62 -4.43
N GLN A 31 11.71 1.76 -5.09
CA GLN A 31 10.90 1.83 -6.32
C GLN A 31 11.47 0.93 -7.42
N ASP A 32 12.79 0.93 -7.61
CA ASP A 32 13.47 0.07 -8.59
C ASP A 32 13.20 -1.43 -8.31
N LYS A 33 13.12 -1.82 -7.02
CA LYS A 33 12.77 -3.21 -6.63
C LYS A 33 11.32 -3.56 -6.92
N LEU A 34 10.39 -2.62 -6.69
CA LEU A 34 8.97 -2.81 -7.01
C LEU A 34 8.78 -2.94 -8.53
N ASP A 35 9.43 -2.07 -9.31
CA ASP A 35 9.38 -2.11 -10.77
C ASP A 35 9.99 -3.41 -11.32
N ALA A 36 11.09 -3.89 -10.72
CA ALA A 36 11.68 -5.17 -11.06
C ALA A 36 10.73 -6.35 -10.74
N ALA A 37 10.06 -6.33 -9.59
CA ALA A 37 9.06 -7.33 -9.22
C ALA A 37 7.89 -7.36 -10.21
N LYS A 38 7.37 -6.18 -10.58
CA LYS A 38 6.32 -6.04 -11.59
C LYS A 38 6.74 -6.60 -12.94
N LYS A 39 7.95 -6.28 -13.40
CA LYS A 39 8.49 -6.78 -14.67
C LYS A 39 8.69 -8.30 -14.66
N ALA A 40 9.14 -8.86 -13.55
CA ALA A 40 9.35 -10.30 -13.39
C ALA A 40 8.03 -11.08 -13.31
N ASN A 41 6.93 -10.45 -12.89
CA ASN A 41 5.64 -11.09 -12.64
C ASN A 41 4.48 -10.38 -13.37
N PRO A 42 4.45 -10.40 -14.72
CA PRO A 42 3.41 -9.71 -15.49
C PRO A 42 1.99 -10.21 -15.18
N ALA A 43 1.84 -11.44 -14.68
CA ALA A 43 0.55 -12.00 -14.28
C ALA A 43 -0.13 -11.21 -13.15
N PHE A 44 0.63 -10.51 -12.29
CA PHE A 44 0.07 -9.70 -11.20
C PHE A 44 -0.86 -8.60 -11.71
N ALA A 45 -0.63 -8.08 -12.91
CA ALA A 45 -1.48 -7.06 -13.51
C ALA A 45 -2.92 -7.54 -13.78
N SER A 46 -3.14 -8.86 -13.84
CA SER A 46 -4.47 -9.46 -13.98
C SER A 46 -5.10 -9.91 -12.66
N GLN A 47 -4.39 -9.74 -11.54
CA GLN A 47 -4.83 -10.16 -10.21
C GLN A 47 -5.07 -8.94 -9.32
N THR A 48 -5.99 -9.09 -8.37
CA THR A 48 -6.22 -8.10 -7.33
C THR A 48 -5.64 -8.63 -6.03
N ALA A 49 -5.04 -7.77 -5.22
CA ALA A 49 -4.54 -8.15 -3.91
C ALA A 49 -4.85 -7.08 -2.87
N VAL A 50 -5.15 -7.52 -1.66
CA VAL A 50 -5.44 -6.66 -0.52
C VAL A 50 -4.54 -7.08 0.65
N ALA A 51 -3.70 -6.17 1.11
CA ALA A 51 -3.00 -6.36 2.39
C ALA A 51 -4.00 -6.14 3.54
N LEU A 52 -4.06 -7.08 4.47
CA LEU A 52 -4.97 -7.00 5.61
C LEU A 52 -4.31 -7.49 6.89
N SER A 53 -4.96 -7.20 8.02
CA SER A 53 -4.61 -7.78 9.31
C SER A 53 -5.84 -8.39 9.97
N TRP A 54 -5.60 -9.39 10.81
CA TRP A 54 -6.59 -9.92 11.74
C TRP A 54 -6.31 -9.35 13.12
N TYR A 55 -7.24 -8.60 13.68
CA TYR A 55 -7.08 -7.96 14.98
C TYR A 55 -8.40 -7.99 15.76
N LYS A 56 -8.35 -8.34 17.05
CA LYS A 56 -9.53 -8.39 17.94
C LYS A 56 -10.76 -9.14 17.34
N GLY A 57 -10.52 -10.19 16.56
CA GLY A 57 -11.59 -11.00 15.97
C GLY A 57 -12.24 -10.42 14.71
N ALA A 58 -11.65 -9.38 14.13
CA ALA A 58 -12.12 -8.77 12.89
C ALA A 58 -10.99 -8.60 11.86
N VAL A 59 -11.39 -8.48 10.59
CA VAL A 59 -10.50 -8.25 9.46
C VAL A 59 -10.41 -6.75 9.18
N TYR A 60 -9.17 -6.27 9.06
CA TYR A 60 -8.84 -4.88 8.77
C TYR A 60 -7.98 -4.81 7.51
N PRO A 61 -8.58 -4.68 6.31
CA PRO A 61 -7.83 -4.36 5.11
C PRO A 61 -7.24 -2.96 5.17
N PHE A 62 -6.05 -2.81 4.62
CA PHE A 62 -5.38 -1.53 4.46
C PHE A 62 -5.77 -0.89 3.13
N THR A 63 -5.95 0.43 3.15
CA THR A 63 -6.35 1.18 1.96
C THR A 63 -5.25 1.24 0.91
N SER A 64 -5.59 1.57 -0.34
CA SER A 64 -4.58 1.78 -1.40
C SER A 64 -3.59 2.90 -1.06
N THR A 65 -4.03 3.84 -0.20
CA THR A 65 -3.22 4.97 0.27
C THR A 65 -2.34 4.65 1.47
N ASP A 66 -2.58 3.53 2.19
CA ASP A 66 -1.67 3.05 3.23
C ASP A 66 -0.40 2.47 2.60
N VAL A 67 0.73 2.55 3.30
CA VAL A 67 2.03 2.06 2.80
C VAL A 67 1.97 0.59 2.35
N ARG A 68 1.21 -0.28 3.01
CA ARG A 68 1.06 -1.70 2.62
C ARG A 68 0.25 -1.83 1.33
N GLY A 69 -0.80 -1.03 1.15
CA GLY A 69 -1.55 -0.98 -0.11
C GLY A 69 -0.70 -0.44 -1.26
N GLN A 70 0.11 0.59 -1.01
CA GLN A 70 1.03 1.16 -2.00
C GLN A 70 2.13 0.17 -2.41
N LEU A 71 2.66 -0.64 -1.50
CA LEU A 71 3.67 -1.66 -1.82
C LEU A 71 3.08 -2.80 -2.68
N ILE A 72 1.86 -3.27 -2.35
CA ILE A 72 1.19 -4.31 -3.13
C ILE A 72 0.90 -3.82 -4.56
N THR A 73 0.29 -2.65 -4.71
CA THR A 73 -0.01 -2.07 -6.03
C THR A 73 1.26 -1.68 -6.80
N GLY A 74 2.27 -1.16 -6.12
CA GLY A 74 3.58 -0.85 -6.69
C GLY A 74 4.28 -2.09 -7.27
N SER A 75 4.04 -3.28 -6.69
CA SER A 75 4.58 -4.54 -7.22
C SER A 75 3.84 -5.09 -8.44
N GLY A 76 2.70 -4.50 -8.82
CA GLY A 76 1.99 -4.79 -10.07
C GLY A 76 0.57 -5.32 -9.94
N PHE A 77 0.07 -5.58 -8.72
CA PHE A 77 -1.31 -6.01 -8.50
C PHE A 77 -2.31 -4.87 -8.72
N GLY A 78 -3.51 -5.23 -9.16
CA GLY A 78 -4.70 -4.39 -8.99
C GLY A 78 -5.12 -4.29 -7.52
N TYR A 79 -6.07 -3.42 -7.22
CA TYR A 79 -6.55 -3.17 -5.87
C TYR A 79 -8.08 -3.08 -5.79
N GLN A 80 -8.65 -3.56 -4.68
CA GLN A 80 -10.09 -3.53 -4.43
C GLN A 80 -10.55 -2.13 -3.95
N THR A 81 -10.95 -1.28 -4.89
CA THR A 81 -11.30 0.13 -4.61
C THR A 81 -12.49 0.32 -3.66
N GLU A 82 -13.37 -0.67 -3.49
CA GLU A 82 -14.48 -0.60 -2.53
C GLU A 82 -13.99 -0.44 -1.07
N ILE A 83 -12.80 -0.98 -0.75
CA ILE A 83 -12.21 -0.84 0.58
C ILE A 83 -11.88 0.62 0.88
N ASP A 84 -11.38 1.37 -0.10
CA ASP A 84 -11.07 2.80 0.06
C ASP A 84 -12.33 3.63 0.27
N LYS A 85 -13.43 3.26 -0.40
CA LYS A 85 -14.74 3.92 -0.23
C LYS A 85 -15.27 3.72 1.18
N ILE A 86 -15.18 2.49 1.71
CA ILE A 86 -15.65 2.17 3.08
C ILE A 86 -14.76 2.84 4.13
N ALA A 87 -13.44 2.87 3.91
CA ALA A 87 -12.50 3.46 4.84
C ALA A 87 -12.62 4.98 4.94
N ASP A 88 -13.26 5.65 3.97
CA ASP A 88 -13.55 7.09 3.98
C ASP A 88 -12.32 7.93 4.35
N GLY A 89 -11.22 7.67 3.63
CA GLY A 89 -9.96 8.39 3.82
C GLY A 89 -9.13 7.95 5.03
N LYS A 90 -9.52 6.92 5.78
CA LYS A 90 -8.68 6.25 6.80
C LYS A 90 -7.67 5.30 6.15
N PHE A 91 -6.67 4.85 6.92
CA PHE A 91 -5.66 3.88 6.46
C PHE A 91 -6.14 2.42 6.44
N SER A 92 -7.19 2.13 7.18
CA SER A 92 -7.86 0.83 7.18
C SER A 92 -9.31 1.01 7.58
N THR A 93 -10.10 -0.03 7.34
CA THR A 93 -11.46 -0.14 7.85
C THR A 93 -11.65 -1.50 8.50
N GLU A 94 -12.53 -1.59 9.49
CA GLU A 94 -13.05 -2.88 9.93
C GLU A 94 -14.05 -3.38 8.88
N LEU A 95 -14.00 -4.66 8.53
CA LEU A 95 -15.04 -5.30 7.73
C LEU A 95 -16.00 -6.07 8.63
N SER A 96 -17.30 -5.91 8.38
CA SER A 96 -18.30 -6.85 8.88
C SER A 96 -17.94 -8.27 8.41
N PRO A 97 -18.18 -9.32 9.21
CA PRO A 97 -18.05 -10.70 8.76
C PRO A 97 -18.82 -11.02 7.47
N GLU A 98 -19.90 -10.29 7.20
CA GLU A 98 -20.72 -10.43 5.99
C GLU A 98 -20.06 -9.80 4.75
N ARG A 99 -19.03 -8.98 4.94
CA ARG A 99 -18.32 -8.24 3.88
C ARG A 99 -16.91 -8.76 3.59
N ILE A 100 -16.63 -10.00 3.99
CA ILE A 100 -15.35 -10.69 3.71
C ILE A 100 -15.19 -10.94 2.20
N ASP A 101 -16.27 -10.91 1.42
CA ASP A 101 -16.26 -10.94 -0.04
C ASP A 101 -15.33 -9.89 -0.67
N LEU A 102 -15.12 -8.76 0.02
CA LEU A 102 -14.23 -7.70 -0.47
C LEU A 102 -12.74 -8.06 -0.45
N VAL A 103 -12.34 -9.09 0.32
CA VAL A 103 -10.93 -9.51 0.44
C VAL A 103 -10.68 -10.92 -0.07
N ASP A 104 -11.72 -11.57 -0.59
CA ASP A 104 -11.65 -12.84 -1.34
C ASP A 104 -11.44 -12.51 -2.84
N VAL A 105 -10.19 -12.14 -3.18
CA VAL A 105 -9.79 -11.56 -4.48
C VAL A 105 -8.84 -12.43 -5.28
#